data_AF-A0A7R9L959-F1
#
_entry.id   AF-A0A7R9L959-F1
#
_cell.length_a   1.000
_cell.length_b   1.000
_cell.length_c   1.000
_cell.angle_alpha   90.00
_cell.angle_beta   90.00
_cell.angle_gamma   90.00
#
_symmetry.space_group_name_H-M   'P 1'
#
loop_
_entity.id
_entity.type
_entity.pdbx_description
1 polymer ?
#
loop_
_entity_poly.entity_id
_entity_poly.type
_entity_poly.pdbx_seq_one_letter_code
_entity_poly.pdbx_strand_id
1 'polypeptide(L)'
;MKAEVQELSRERVLCDEYRNRYLDQNISDFVLSHKRVDESVATFDDLDDDVILHIFAQLENLVDQTVLELVCKRWQSLMARIWSTRSHLSFTSTFFRFEAPALKSETLFAILKKCLNLKSIDLKHVTNFLDFKALEIIGIICLFLFMAFLL
;
A
#
# COMPACT_ATOMS: atom_id res chain seq x y z
N MET A 1 -2.45 23.55 -15.60
CA MET A 1 -2.82 24.32 -14.39
C MET A 1 -4.24 24.07 -13.85
N LYS A 2 -5.34 24.27 -14.59
CA LYS A 2 -6.69 23.96 -14.04
C LYS A 2 -7.00 22.46 -13.91
N ALA A 3 -6.44 21.62 -14.80
CA ALA A 3 -6.64 20.17 -14.76
C ALA A 3 -5.91 19.47 -13.58
N GLU A 4 -4.65 19.83 -13.30
CA GLU A 4 -3.87 19.26 -12.18
C GLU A 4 -4.46 19.55 -10.81
N VAL A 5 -5.02 20.76 -10.60
CA VAL A 5 -5.68 21.12 -9.33
C VAL A 5 -6.97 20.31 -9.12
N GLN A 6 -7.64 19.93 -10.21
CA GLN A 6 -8.86 19.14 -10.18
C GLN A 6 -8.60 17.65 -9.96
N GLU A 7 -7.43 17.17 -10.35
CA GLU A 7 -6.97 15.78 -10.15
C GLU A 7 -6.48 15.56 -8.71
N LEU A 8 -5.69 16.51 -8.17
CA LEU A 8 -5.24 16.52 -6.76
C LEU A 8 -6.40 16.62 -5.75
N SER A 9 -7.48 17.32 -6.10
CA SER A 9 -8.68 17.40 -5.26
C SER A 9 -9.50 16.10 -5.32
N ARG A 10 -9.49 15.38 -6.44
CA ARG A 10 -10.18 14.10 -6.61
C ARG A 10 -9.46 12.95 -5.90
N GLU A 11 -8.13 12.96 -5.90
CA GLU A 11 -7.31 12.02 -5.12
C GLU A 11 -7.49 12.18 -3.61
N ARG A 12 -7.62 13.42 -3.11
CA ARG A 12 -7.92 13.66 -1.68
C ARG A 12 -9.28 13.11 -1.28
N VAL A 13 -10.32 13.35 -2.09
CA VAL A 13 -11.68 12.87 -1.80
C VAL A 13 -11.74 11.34 -1.76
N LEU A 14 -11.06 10.65 -2.68
CA LEU A 14 -10.97 9.19 -2.66
C LEU A 14 -10.20 8.67 -1.43
N CYS A 15 -9.13 9.36 -1.00
CA CYS A 15 -8.41 9.00 0.22
C CYS A 15 -9.29 9.16 1.48
N ASP A 16 -10.07 10.24 1.58
CA ASP A 16 -10.96 10.47 2.72
C ASP A 16 -12.11 9.46 2.76
N GLU A 17 -12.68 9.11 1.60
CA GLU A 17 -13.75 8.12 1.51
C GLU A 17 -13.27 6.70 1.84
N TYR A 18 -12.04 6.34 1.43
CA TYR A 18 -11.41 5.06 1.76
C TYR A 18 -10.99 5.00 3.24
N ARG A 19 -10.48 6.11 3.77
CA ARG A 19 -10.13 6.29 5.19
C ARG A 19 -11.36 6.09 6.09
N ASN A 20 -12.48 6.71 5.76
CA ASN A 20 -13.70 6.59 6.57
C ASN A 20 -14.26 5.16 6.56
N ARG A 21 -14.27 4.47 5.40
CA ARG A 21 -14.74 3.07 5.33
C ARG A 21 -13.90 2.08 6.15
N TYR A 22 -12.59 2.30 6.26
CA TYR A 22 -11.69 1.40 6.98
C TYR A 22 -11.65 1.65 8.49
N LEU A 23 -11.76 2.93 8.90
CA LEU A 23 -11.76 3.31 10.31
C LEU A 23 -13.09 2.94 11.00
N ASP A 24 -14.23 3.09 10.30
CA ASP A 24 -15.56 2.84 10.89
C ASP A 24 -15.82 1.35 11.22
N GLN A 25 -15.21 0.41 10.48
CA GLN A 25 -15.45 -1.02 10.69
C GLN A 25 -14.49 -1.70 11.67
N ASN A 26 -13.29 -1.15 11.92
CA ASN A 26 -12.26 -1.84 12.70
C ASN A 26 -11.86 -1.16 14.01
N ILE A 27 -12.09 0.15 14.19
CA ILE A 27 -11.66 0.87 15.40
C ILE A 27 -12.69 0.79 16.52
N SER A 28 -13.99 0.80 16.18
CA SER A 28 -15.07 0.82 17.18
C SER A 28 -15.01 -0.39 18.12
N ASP A 29 -14.74 -1.58 17.59
CA ASP A 29 -14.69 -2.81 18.38
C ASP A 29 -13.40 -2.94 19.22
N PHE A 30 -12.30 -2.38 18.74
CA PHE A 30 -11.02 -2.44 19.44
C PHE A 30 -10.96 -1.45 20.62
N VAL A 31 -11.41 -0.21 20.41
CA VAL A 31 -11.34 0.88 21.42
C VAL A 31 -12.28 0.64 22.60
N LEU A 32 -13.40 -0.05 22.41
CA LEU A 32 -14.37 -0.31 23.49
C LEU A 32 -13.93 -1.40 24.49
N SER A 33 -12.90 -2.19 24.17
CA SER A 33 -12.47 -3.33 25.00
C SER A 33 -11.35 -3.02 26.02
N HIS A 34 -10.61 -1.91 25.86
CA HIS A 34 -9.44 -1.62 26.71
C HIS A 34 -9.67 -0.43 27.64
N LYS A 35 -10.33 -0.69 28.78
CA LYS A 35 -10.42 0.28 29.88
C LYS A 35 -9.13 0.30 30.71
N ARG A 36 -8.45 1.46 30.64
CA ARG A 36 -7.48 2.10 31.56
C ARG A 36 -6.39 1.24 32.20
N VAL A 37 -5.16 1.44 31.74
CA VAL A 37 -3.93 1.25 32.53
C VAL A 37 -3.26 2.61 32.67
N ASP A 38 -3.11 3.09 33.91
CA ASP A 38 -2.30 4.27 34.28
C ASP A 38 -0.86 3.79 34.51
N GLU A 39 -0.07 3.77 33.44
CA GLU A 39 1.39 3.71 33.41
C GLU A 39 1.80 4.62 32.25
N SER A 40 2.96 5.28 32.27
CA SER A 40 3.39 6.16 31.18
C SER A 40 3.29 5.41 29.85
N VAL A 41 2.20 5.62 29.12
CA VAL A 41 1.84 4.76 27.99
C VAL A 41 2.88 5.05 26.94
N ALA A 42 3.83 4.13 26.76
CA ALA A 42 4.71 4.14 25.62
C ALA A 42 3.81 4.21 24.39
N THR A 43 3.80 5.38 23.77
CA THR A 43 3.00 5.61 22.59
C THR A 43 3.68 4.91 21.43
N PHE A 44 2.93 4.63 20.36
CA PHE A 44 3.54 4.07 19.16
C PHE A 44 4.69 4.96 18.64
N ASP A 45 4.63 6.27 18.91
CA ASP A 45 5.67 7.23 18.54
C ASP A 45 6.97 7.04 19.32
N ASP A 46 6.94 6.39 20.49
CA ASP A 46 8.12 6.12 21.33
C ASP A 46 8.88 4.85 20.90
N LEU A 47 8.33 4.05 19.97
CA LEU A 47 8.98 2.85 19.46
C LEU A 47 10.14 3.20 18.53
N ASP A 48 11.20 2.39 18.52
CA ASP A 48 12.29 2.52 17.55
C ASP A 48 11.82 2.21 16.12
N ASP A 49 12.45 2.86 15.14
CA ASP A 49 12.15 2.66 13.72
C ASP A 49 12.24 1.19 13.29
N ASP A 50 13.19 0.44 13.85
CA ASP A 50 13.37 -0.99 13.52
C ASP A 50 12.21 -1.85 14.05
N VAL A 51 11.65 -1.50 15.21
CA VAL A 51 10.47 -2.18 15.76
C VAL A 51 9.24 -1.88 14.90
N ILE A 52 9.06 -0.62 14.53
CA ILE A 52 7.96 -0.19 13.65
C ILE A 52 8.05 -0.88 12.29
N LEU A 53 9.25 -0.94 11.70
CA LEU A 53 9.49 -1.67 10.46
C LEU A 53 9.15 -3.15 10.58
N HIS A 54 9.53 -3.79 11.68
CA HIS A 54 9.21 -5.18 11.92
C HIS A 54 7.69 -5.40 11.96
N ILE A 55 6.95 -4.51 12.64
CA ILE A 55 5.48 -4.55 12.68
C ILE A 55 4.88 -4.36 11.29
N PHE A 56 5.31 -3.33 10.55
CA PHE A 56 4.79 -3.03 9.22
C PHE A 56 5.10 -4.13 8.20
N ALA A 57 6.22 -4.83 8.35
CA ALA A 57 6.59 -5.95 7.51
C ALA A 57 5.67 -7.17 7.68
N GLN A 58 4.98 -7.31 8.82
CA GLN A 58 3.99 -8.38 9.05
C GLN A 58 2.67 -8.15 8.30
N LEU A 59 2.43 -6.94 7.77
CA LEU A 59 1.22 -6.67 7.01
C LEU A 59 1.31 -7.30 5.62
N GLU A 60 0.59 -8.39 5.39
CA GLU A 60 0.58 -9.04 4.07
C GLU A 60 -0.30 -8.29 3.05
N ASN A 61 -1.25 -7.49 3.52
CA ASN A 61 -2.18 -6.76 2.67
C ASN A 61 -1.56 -5.45 2.14
N LEU A 62 -1.50 -5.30 0.82
CA LEU A 62 -0.98 -4.11 0.14
C LEU A 62 -1.81 -2.84 0.42
N VAL A 63 -3.11 -2.99 0.65
CA VAL A 63 -3.99 -1.85 0.97
C VAL A 63 -3.58 -1.27 2.32
N ASP A 64 -3.45 -2.12 3.35
CA ASP A 64 -3.07 -1.70 4.70
C ASP A 64 -1.72 -0.98 4.68
N GLN A 65 -0.75 -1.54 3.96
CA GLN A 65 0.56 -0.93 3.78
C GLN A 65 0.50 0.44 3.07
N THR A 66 -0.38 0.60 2.09
CA THR A 66 -0.57 1.90 1.42
C THR A 66 -1.20 2.92 2.36
N VAL A 67 -2.11 2.49 3.25
CA VAL A 67 -2.73 3.36 4.27
C VAL A 67 -1.70 3.82 5.30
N LEU A 68 -0.73 2.97 5.68
CA LEU A 68 0.34 3.37 6.61
C LEU A 68 1.14 4.59 6.12
N GLU A 69 1.33 4.73 4.80
CA GLU A 69 2.03 5.88 4.22
C GLU A 69 1.30 7.21 4.44
N LEU A 70 -0.01 7.17 4.70
CA LEU A 70 -0.86 8.34 4.89
C LEU A 70 -0.90 8.84 6.34
N VAL A 71 -0.37 8.07 7.30
CA VAL A 71 -0.49 8.37 8.73
C VAL A 71 0.38 9.55 9.13
N CYS A 72 1.69 9.46 8.89
CA CYS A 72 2.63 10.53 9.17
C CYS A 72 3.91 10.40 8.33
N LYS A 73 4.73 11.46 8.29
CA LYS A 73 5.98 11.48 7.50
C LYS A 73 6.97 10.39 7.92
N ARG A 74 7.00 10.05 9.21
CA ARG A 74 7.86 8.98 9.73
C ARG A 74 7.45 7.63 9.13
N TRP A 75 6.16 7.31 9.18
CA TRP A 75 5.64 6.05 8.63
C TRP A 75 5.81 6.00 7.11
N GLN A 76 5.62 7.11 6.41
CA GLN A 76 5.90 7.20 4.98
C GLN A 76 7.36 6.84 4.63
N SER A 77 8.33 7.37 5.39
CA SER A 77 9.76 7.05 5.22
C SER A 77 10.06 5.58 5.49
N LEU A 78 9.49 5.01 6.56
CA LEU A 78 9.67 3.60 6.91
C LEU A 78 9.04 2.67 5.86
N MET A 79 7.83 2.99 5.40
CA MET A 79 7.19 2.25 4.32
C MET A 79 7.99 2.31 3.02
N ALA A 80 8.61 3.45 2.68
CA ALA A 80 9.49 3.53 1.51
C ALA A 80 10.69 2.55 1.59
N ARG A 81 11.23 2.31 2.80
CA ARG A 81 12.27 1.29 3.02
C ARG A 81 11.72 -0.13 2.80
N ILE A 82 10.50 -0.41 3.26
CA ILE A 82 9.84 -1.71 3.05
C ILE A 82 9.57 -1.95 1.56
N TRP A 83 9.02 -0.96 0.86
CA TRP A 83 8.73 -1.08 -0.57
C TRP A 83 10.00 -1.30 -1.39
N SER A 84 11.07 -0.54 -1.11
CA SER A 84 12.31 -0.66 -1.86
C SER A 84 12.99 -2.01 -1.71
N THR A 85 12.82 -2.70 -0.57
CA THR A 85 13.39 -4.03 -0.32
C THR A 85 12.55 -5.19 -0.85
N ARG A 86 11.31 -4.92 -1.31
CA ARG A 86 10.39 -5.95 -1.77
C ARG A 86 10.80 -6.55 -3.11
N SER A 87 11.10 -7.85 -3.12
CA SER A 87 11.45 -8.61 -4.32
C SER A 87 10.27 -9.37 -4.95
N HIS A 88 9.17 -9.54 -4.23
CA HIS A 88 7.98 -10.22 -4.71
C HIS A 88 6.74 -9.41 -4.34
N LEU A 89 5.85 -9.18 -5.30
CA LEU A 89 4.59 -8.48 -5.10
C LEU A 89 3.43 -9.39 -5.49
N SER A 90 2.52 -9.64 -4.56
CA SER A 90 1.35 -10.49 -4.78
C SER A 90 0.07 -9.71 -4.52
N PHE A 91 -0.89 -9.83 -5.43
CA PHE A 91 -2.22 -9.22 -5.31
C PHE A 91 -3.29 -10.21 -4.83
N THR A 92 -2.87 -11.37 -4.32
CA THR A 92 -3.73 -12.51 -3.90
C THR A 92 -4.70 -12.20 -2.76
N SER A 93 -4.56 -11.08 -2.04
CA SER A 93 -5.48 -10.70 -0.95
C SER A 93 -6.11 -9.33 -1.13
N THR A 94 -5.71 -8.58 -2.16
CA THR A 94 -5.97 -7.13 -2.27
C THR A 94 -7.35 -6.81 -2.85
N PHE A 95 -7.93 -7.71 -3.65
CA PHE A 95 -9.18 -7.46 -4.41
C PHE A 95 -10.23 -8.57 -4.29
N PHE A 96 -10.14 -9.39 -3.24
CA PHE A 96 -11.00 -10.57 -3.08
C PHE A 96 -12.34 -10.34 -2.39
N ARG A 97 -12.65 -9.13 -1.96
CA ARG A 97 -14.01 -8.84 -1.49
C ARG A 97 -14.94 -8.80 -2.70
N PHE A 98 -16.05 -9.54 -2.66
CA PHE A 98 -17.15 -9.32 -3.58
C PHE A 98 -17.48 -7.83 -3.55
N GLU A 99 -17.50 -7.16 -4.71
CA GLU A 99 -17.58 -5.69 -4.89
C GLU A 99 -16.28 -4.87 -4.71
N ALA A 100 -15.12 -5.49 -4.49
CA ALA A 100 -13.85 -4.77 -4.50
C ALA A 100 -13.61 -4.13 -5.88
N PRO A 101 -13.26 -2.83 -5.95
CA PRO A 101 -13.00 -2.16 -7.21
C PRO A 101 -11.85 -2.86 -7.94
N ALA A 102 -11.96 -2.94 -9.27
CA ALA A 102 -10.92 -3.48 -10.12
C ALA A 102 -9.57 -2.79 -9.86
N LEU A 103 -8.49 -3.57 -9.88
CA LEU A 103 -7.14 -3.02 -9.86
C LEU A 103 -6.95 -2.12 -11.09
N LYS A 104 -6.84 -0.82 -10.85
CA LYS A 104 -6.59 0.16 -11.91
C LYS A 104 -5.11 0.19 -12.28
N SER A 105 -4.83 0.49 -13.53
CA SER A 105 -3.48 0.59 -14.08
C SER A 105 -2.66 1.68 -13.39
N GLU A 106 -3.30 2.77 -12.98
CA GLU A 106 -2.69 3.85 -12.20
C GLU A 106 -2.24 3.35 -10.81
N THR A 107 -3.08 2.57 -10.13
CA THR A 107 -2.77 2.00 -8.81
C THR A 107 -1.64 0.99 -8.92
N LEU A 108 -1.71 0.10 -9.92
CA LEU A 108 -0.65 -0.86 -10.22
C LEU A 108 0.68 -0.13 -10.45
N PHE A 109 0.70 0.89 -11.31
CA PHE A 109 1.90 1.66 -11.59
C PHE A 109 2.47 2.37 -10.35
N ALA A 110 1.60 2.97 -9.55
CA ALA A 110 1.99 3.66 -8.32
C ALA A 110 2.65 2.70 -7.33
N ILE A 111 2.17 1.46 -7.22
CA ILE A 111 2.78 0.44 -6.35
C ILE A 111 4.11 -0.04 -6.94
N LEU A 112 4.14 -0.38 -8.24
CA LEU A 112 5.34 -0.92 -8.87
C LEU A 112 6.52 0.06 -8.84
N LYS A 113 6.26 1.37 -9.00
CA LYS A 113 7.29 2.42 -8.89
C LYS A 113 7.99 2.47 -7.53
N LYS A 114 7.34 2.03 -6.46
CA LYS A 114 7.93 1.99 -5.12
C LYS A 114 8.84 0.78 -4.93
N CYS A 115 8.64 -0.27 -5.72
CA CYS A 115 9.32 -1.56 -5.58
C CYS A 115 10.58 -1.62 -6.46
N LEU A 116 11.66 -0.96 -6.05
CA LEU A 116 12.89 -0.83 -6.84
C LEU A 116 13.62 -2.16 -7.08
N ASN A 117 13.48 -3.12 -6.15
CA ASN A 117 14.11 -4.44 -6.22
C ASN A 117 13.12 -5.55 -6.61
N LEU A 118 11.98 -5.19 -7.21
CA LEU A 118 10.95 -6.15 -7.57
C LEU A 118 11.51 -7.17 -8.57
N LYS A 119 11.38 -8.46 -8.27
CA LYS A 119 11.82 -9.59 -9.11
C LYS A 119 10.68 -10.36 -9.76
N SER A 120 9.52 -10.33 -9.14
CA SER A 120 8.36 -11.09 -9.58
C SER A 120 7.07 -10.45 -9.11
N ILE A 121 6.03 -10.60 -9.92
CA ILE A 121 4.70 -10.10 -9.68
C ILE A 121 3.70 -11.25 -9.85
N ASP A 122 2.80 -11.44 -8.87
CA ASP A 122 1.71 -12.41 -8.94
C ASP A 122 0.37 -11.69 -9.12
N LEU A 123 -0.24 -11.93 -10.28
CA LEU A 123 -1.51 -11.35 -10.72
C LEU A 123 -2.60 -12.42 -10.87
N LYS A 124 -2.37 -13.67 -10.46
CA LYS A 124 -3.27 -14.82 -10.68
C LYS A 124 -4.72 -14.59 -10.24
N HIS A 125 -4.90 -13.74 -9.25
CA HIS A 125 -6.19 -13.49 -8.63
C HIS A 125 -6.76 -12.10 -8.91
N VAL A 126 -6.12 -11.34 -9.79
CA VAL A 126 -6.71 -10.11 -10.30
C VAL A 126 -7.83 -10.52 -11.27
N THR A 127 -9.06 -10.47 -10.78
CA THR A 127 -10.27 -10.96 -11.48
C THR A 127 -10.72 -10.07 -12.64
N ASN A 128 -10.16 -8.86 -12.74
CA ASN A 128 -10.52 -7.89 -13.77
C ASN A 128 -9.44 -7.88 -14.86
N PHE A 129 -9.85 -7.82 -16.13
CA PHE A 129 -8.93 -7.67 -17.25
C PHE A 129 -8.04 -6.44 -17.02
N LEU A 130 -6.75 -6.67 -16.85
CA LEU A 130 -5.74 -5.60 -16.91
C LEU A 130 -5.83 -4.97 -18.30
N ASP A 131 -5.99 -3.66 -18.35
CA ASP A 131 -6.01 -2.97 -19.63
C ASP A 131 -4.62 -2.99 -20.30
N PHE A 132 -4.59 -2.59 -21.57
CA PHE A 132 -3.35 -2.57 -22.35
C PHE A 132 -2.24 -1.74 -21.68
N LYS A 133 -2.61 -0.66 -20.97
CA LYS A 133 -1.69 0.23 -20.27
C LYS A 133 -1.04 -0.47 -19.08
N ALA A 134 -1.80 -1.25 -18.29
CA ALA A 134 -1.23 -2.07 -17.22
C ALA A 134 -0.23 -3.10 -17.77
N LEU A 135 -0.55 -3.75 -18.89
CA LEU A 135 0.37 -4.69 -19.54
C LEU A 135 1.64 -4.02 -20.04
N GLU A 136 1.54 -2.82 -20.62
CA GLU A 136 2.69 -2.02 -21.04
C GLU A 136 3.59 -1.65 -19.86
N ILE A 137 3.00 -1.19 -18.76
CA ILE A 137 3.73 -0.87 -17.52
C ILE A 137 4.46 -2.09 -16.96
N ILE A 138 3.76 -3.24 -16.87
CA ILE A 138 4.37 -4.50 -16.44
C ILE A 138 5.52 -4.85 -17.39
N GLY A 139 5.29 -4.75 -18.70
CA GLY A 139 6.30 -5.01 -19.72
C GLY A 139 7.57 -4.18 -19.53
N ILE A 140 7.45 -2.87 -19.31
CA ILE A 140 8.59 -1.97 -19.06
C ILE A 140 9.37 -2.41 -17.81
N ILE A 141 8.66 -2.62 -16.70
CA ILE A 141 9.28 -2.95 -15.41
C ILE A 141 9.90 -4.36 -15.45
N CYS A 142 9.25 -5.31 -16.11
CA CYS A 142 9.75 -6.66 -16.32
C CYS A 142 10.93 -6.72 -17.32
N LEU A 143 11.00 -5.83 -18.31
CA LEU A 143 12.16 -5.74 -19.21
C LEU A 143 13.42 -5.28 -18.47
N PHE A 144 13.27 -4.28 -17.59
CA PHE A 144 14.35 -3.85 -16.70
C PHE A 144 14.80 -4.97 -15.77
N LEU A 145 13.85 -5.77 -15.32
CA LEU A 145 14.11 -6.97 -14.54
C LEU A 145 14.97 -8.00 -15.29
N PHE A 146 14.65 -8.27 -16.56
CA PHE A 146 15.40 -9.22 -17.38
C PHE A 146 16.83 -8.71 -17.68
N MET A 147 17.00 -7.41 -17.89
CA MET A 147 18.31 -6.78 -18.11
C MET A 147 19.17 -6.81 -16.83
N ALA A 148 18.58 -6.67 -15.64
CA ALA A 148 19.31 -6.68 -14.37
C ALA A 148 19.92 -8.06 -13.99
N PHE A 149 19.56 -9.14 -14.68
CA PHE A 149 20.17 -10.47 -14.52
C PHE A 149 21.30 -10.76 -15.51
N LEU A 150 21.57 -9.85 -16.46
CA LEU A 150 22.61 -9.99 -17.49
C LEU A 150 23.87 -9.13 -17.21
N LEU A 151 23.92 -8.45 -16.07
CA LEU A 151 25.08 -7.71 -15.55
C LEU A 151 25.52 -8.33 -14.22
#